data_AF-A0A5C0SJS7-F1
#
_entry.id   AF-A0A5C0SJS7-F1
#
_cell.length_a   1.000
_cell.length_b   1.000
_cell.length_c   1.000
_cell.angle_alpha   90.00
_cell.angle_beta   90.00
_cell.angle_gamma   90.00
#
_symmetry.space_group_name_H-M   'P 1'
#
loop_
_entity.id
_entity.type
_entity.pdbx_description
1 polymer ?
#
loop_
_entity_poly.entity_id
_entity_poly.type
_entity_poly.pdbx_seq_one_letter_code
_entity_poly.pdbx_strand_id
1 'polypeptide(L)'
;MNPRPADYKGITLQTLNELWSQHKEQFREWLSRRLAKEKTVKDYYNALEKLFMNYTVTFDKRSIKEAIGAVGNKKRYAYGLRNFLKFLAEIEVIDEEFSKFLQSYAKAKTNGVREVYILDREVFEAWEHIKERREEAQLLFKLMVFSGVRLSQLVRMLSTFDPTLLQFPVEGIARYPIRELSKGKKRGFWVYMPSELVTELKRIRIKESTAWEWVTYKRVSANTIRKWHYTFLIRQGVPADIADFIQGRASQRVGATHYLNKTLLADEWYSAVVDELKRALEEAEQ
;
A
#
# COMPACT_ATOMS: atom_id res chain seq x y z
N MET A 1 14.60 39.74 9.85
CA MET A 1 14.24 40.00 8.43
C MET A 1 14.60 38.76 7.66
N ASN A 2 13.66 38.19 6.88
CA ASN A 2 13.97 37.08 6.00
C ASN A 2 14.96 37.55 4.92
N PRO A 3 16.01 36.78 4.60
CA PRO A 3 16.84 37.09 3.44
C PRO A 3 15.98 37.04 2.18
N ARG A 4 16.19 38.01 1.29
CA ARG A 4 15.44 38.09 0.03
C ARG A 4 16.10 37.13 -0.97
N PRO A 5 15.38 36.63 -1.99
CA PRO A 5 15.96 35.85 -3.09
C PRO A 5 17.18 36.51 -3.77
N ALA A 6 17.36 37.82 -3.61
CA ALA A 6 18.51 38.58 -4.10
C ALA A 6 19.82 38.31 -3.33
N ASP A 7 19.78 37.67 -2.17
CA ASP A 7 20.95 37.34 -1.36
C ASP A 7 21.68 36.06 -1.86
N TYR A 8 21.07 35.33 -2.82
CA TYR A 8 21.67 34.19 -3.52
C TYR A 8 22.43 34.59 -4.79
N LYS A 9 22.99 35.80 -4.84
CA LYS A 9 23.81 36.31 -5.96
C LYS A 9 25.15 35.56 -6.18
N GLY A 10 25.34 34.41 -5.52
CA GLY A 10 26.47 33.49 -5.71
C GLY A 10 26.11 32.10 -6.26
N ILE A 11 24.83 31.76 -6.46
CA ILE A 11 24.47 30.54 -7.22
C ILE A 11 24.56 30.89 -8.71
N THR A 12 25.79 30.97 -9.19
CA THR A 12 26.09 31.20 -10.60
C THR A 12 25.62 30.00 -11.42
N LEU A 13 24.49 30.19 -12.11
CA LEU A 13 24.06 29.54 -13.35
C LEU A 13 23.69 28.04 -13.35
N GLN A 14 23.77 27.30 -12.25
CA GLN A 14 23.38 25.89 -12.30
C GLN A 14 21.86 25.69 -12.26
N THR A 15 21.31 25.09 -13.32
CA THR A 15 19.93 24.58 -13.31
C THR A 15 19.80 23.35 -12.40
N LEU A 16 18.57 23.01 -11.98
CA LEU A 16 18.34 21.75 -11.27
C LEU A 16 18.71 20.53 -12.14
N ASN A 17 18.70 20.67 -13.46
CA ASN A 17 19.13 19.65 -14.41
C ASN A 17 20.64 19.38 -14.33
N GLU A 18 21.45 20.43 -14.19
CA GLU A 18 22.90 20.31 -14.02
C GLU A 18 23.24 19.62 -12.71
N LEU A 19 22.60 20.05 -11.62
CA LEU A 19 22.76 19.40 -10.32
C LEU A 19 22.26 17.96 -10.32
N TRP A 20 21.18 17.66 -11.05
CA TRP A 20 20.74 16.28 -11.26
C TRP A 20 21.84 15.47 -11.93
N SER A 21 22.41 15.98 -13.02
CA SER A 21 23.47 15.30 -13.76
C SER A 21 24.72 15.04 -12.89
N GLN A 22 25.05 15.96 -12.00
CA GLN A 22 26.19 15.85 -11.07
C GLN A 22 25.92 14.87 -9.92
N HIS A 23 24.70 14.87 -9.36
CA HIS A 23 24.44 14.22 -8.08
C HIS A 23 23.43 13.07 -8.12
N LYS A 24 22.90 12.67 -9.28
CA LYS A 24 21.83 11.65 -9.36
C LYS A 24 22.17 10.31 -8.69
N GLU A 25 23.41 9.84 -8.79
CA GLU A 25 23.81 8.58 -8.15
C GLU A 25 23.90 8.73 -6.62
N GLN A 26 24.49 9.82 -6.12
CA GLN A 26 24.51 10.14 -4.67
C GLN A 26 23.09 10.30 -4.12
N PHE A 27 22.22 10.96 -4.87
CA PHE A 27 20.82 11.09 -4.53
C PHE A 27 20.12 9.72 -4.45
N ARG A 28 20.42 8.81 -5.39
CA ARG A 28 19.84 7.45 -5.39
C ARG A 28 20.24 6.65 -4.15
N GLU A 29 21.51 6.73 -3.75
CA GLU A 29 22.00 6.13 -2.50
C GLU A 29 21.38 6.77 -1.26
N TRP A 30 21.32 8.10 -1.22
CA TRP A 30 20.68 8.84 -0.14
C TRP A 30 19.20 8.45 0.02
N LEU A 31 18.50 8.30 -1.11
CA LEU A 31 17.09 7.94 -1.14
C LEU A 31 16.85 6.49 -0.69
N SER A 32 17.75 5.56 -1.03
CA SER A 32 17.65 4.15 -0.62
C SER A 32 17.84 3.95 0.88
N ARG A 33 18.72 4.74 1.51
CA ARG A 33 18.92 4.74 2.97
C ARG A 33 17.69 5.25 3.74
N ARG A 34 16.92 6.18 3.14
CA ARG A 34 15.76 6.80 3.77
C ARG A 34 14.44 6.08 3.50
N LEU A 35 14.28 5.49 2.32
CA LEU A 35 13.03 4.84 1.92
C LEU A 35 13.15 3.33 2.02
N ALA A 36 12.32 2.73 2.88
CA ALA A 36 12.26 1.28 3.06
C ALA A 36 11.77 0.48 1.83
N LYS A 37 11.26 1.15 0.79
CA LYS A 37 10.69 0.51 -0.41
C LYS A 37 11.52 0.85 -1.64
N GLU A 38 12.28 -0.13 -2.12
CA GLU A 38 13.09 -0.03 -3.35
C GLU A 38 12.28 0.43 -4.56
N LYS A 39 11.05 -0.07 -4.72
CA LYS A 39 10.15 0.40 -5.80
C LYS A 39 9.92 1.90 -5.76
N THR A 40 9.75 2.50 -4.58
CA THR A 40 9.53 3.95 -4.44
C THR A 40 10.79 4.73 -4.77
N VAL A 41 11.97 4.22 -4.37
CA VAL A 41 13.27 4.79 -4.77
C VAL A 41 13.38 4.84 -6.30
N LYS A 42 13.13 3.70 -6.96
CA LYS A 42 13.18 3.60 -8.43
C LYS A 42 12.13 4.49 -9.10
N ASP A 43 10.92 4.55 -8.59
CA ASP A 43 9.83 5.38 -9.14
C ASP A 43 10.17 6.88 -9.06
N TYR A 44 10.81 7.35 -7.99
CA TYR A 44 11.21 8.75 -7.84
C TYR A 44 12.41 9.07 -8.72
N TYR A 45 13.44 8.20 -8.70
CA TYR A 45 14.62 8.35 -9.55
C TYR A 45 14.25 8.44 -11.03
N ASN A 46 13.48 7.46 -11.54
CA ASN A 46 13.06 7.44 -12.94
C ASN A 46 12.13 8.62 -13.30
N ALA A 47 11.33 9.09 -12.34
CA ALA A 47 10.52 10.28 -12.55
C ALA A 47 11.38 11.53 -12.74
N LEU A 48 12.43 11.69 -11.93
CA LEU A 48 13.37 12.81 -12.06
C LEU A 48 14.22 12.71 -13.32
N GLU A 49 14.75 11.54 -13.65
CA GLU A 49 15.48 11.32 -14.90
C GLU A 49 14.64 11.79 -16.10
N LYS A 50 13.36 11.37 -16.14
CA LYS A 50 12.44 11.79 -17.20
C LYS A 50 12.07 13.28 -17.13
N LEU A 51 11.96 13.86 -15.94
CA LEU A 51 11.65 15.28 -15.78
C LEU A 51 12.78 16.14 -16.35
N PHE A 52 14.00 15.91 -15.89
CA PHE A 52 15.17 16.71 -16.26
C PHE A 52 15.66 16.42 -17.69
N MET A 53 15.29 15.29 -18.30
CA MET A 53 15.52 15.05 -19.72
C MET A 53 14.60 15.87 -20.63
N ASN A 54 13.37 16.19 -20.19
CA ASN A 54 12.35 16.80 -21.05
C ASN A 54 12.07 18.28 -20.73
N TYR A 55 12.50 18.78 -19.58
CA TYR A 55 12.21 20.12 -19.12
C TYR A 55 13.44 20.73 -18.44
N THR A 56 13.77 21.97 -18.81
CA THR A 56 14.74 22.77 -18.06
C THR A 56 14.07 23.33 -16.82
N VAL A 57 14.59 22.97 -15.64
CA VAL A 57 14.04 23.36 -14.34
C VAL A 57 15.06 24.21 -13.59
N THR A 58 14.65 25.41 -13.21
CA THR A 58 15.47 26.40 -12.50
C THR A 58 15.03 26.54 -11.05
N PHE A 59 15.85 27.22 -10.25
CA PHE A 59 15.62 27.50 -8.83
C PHE A 59 14.55 28.56 -8.56
N ASP A 60 13.46 28.55 -9.31
CA ASP A 60 12.37 29.49 -9.13
C ASP A 60 11.00 28.81 -9.14
N LYS A 61 10.07 29.50 -8.49
CA LYS A 61 8.68 29.06 -8.31
C LYS A 61 7.97 28.75 -9.63
N ARG A 62 8.18 29.56 -10.67
CA ARG A 62 7.46 29.45 -11.93
C ARG A 62 7.93 28.19 -12.66
N SER A 63 9.24 28.03 -12.79
CA SER A 63 9.84 26.86 -13.44
C SER A 63 9.45 25.54 -12.78
N ILE A 64 9.52 25.44 -11.45
CA ILE A 64 9.09 24.23 -10.72
C ILE A 64 7.61 23.92 -10.97
N LYS A 65 6.73 24.93 -10.93
CA LYS A 65 5.29 24.73 -11.17
C LYS A 65 5.00 24.29 -12.59
N GLU A 66 5.64 24.90 -13.58
CA GLU A 66 5.46 24.57 -14.99
C GLU A 66 5.94 23.14 -15.27
N ALA A 67 7.13 22.76 -14.80
CA ALA A 67 7.67 21.42 -14.97
C ALA A 67 6.80 20.33 -14.30
N ILE A 68 6.36 20.54 -13.05
CA ILE A 68 5.47 19.59 -12.35
C ILE A 68 4.07 19.56 -12.98
N GLY A 69 3.59 20.70 -13.46
CA GLY A 69 2.34 20.84 -14.20
C GLY A 69 2.34 20.04 -15.50
N ALA A 70 3.41 20.15 -16.28
CA ALA A 70 3.59 19.47 -17.56
C ALA A 70 3.56 17.94 -17.45
N VAL A 71 4.03 17.39 -16.31
CA VAL A 71 3.93 15.94 -16.01
C VAL A 71 2.62 15.55 -15.31
N GLY A 72 1.64 16.45 -15.28
CA GLY A 72 0.30 16.22 -14.75
C GLY A 72 0.23 16.20 -13.21
N ASN A 73 1.16 16.88 -12.54
CA ASN A 73 1.26 16.94 -11.08
C ASN A 73 1.33 15.55 -10.41
N LYS A 74 1.86 14.54 -11.11
CA LYS A 74 1.90 13.16 -10.61
C LYS A 74 2.80 13.05 -9.37
N LYS A 75 2.32 12.34 -8.32
CA LYS A 75 2.99 12.19 -7.01
C LYS A 75 4.48 11.83 -7.11
N ARG A 76 4.86 10.91 -7.99
CA ARG A 76 6.27 10.47 -8.15
C ARG A 76 7.22 11.60 -8.57
N TYR A 77 6.77 12.54 -9.41
CA TYR A 77 7.56 13.68 -9.83
C TYR A 77 7.64 14.73 -8.73
N ALA A 78 6.49 15.09 -8.16
CA ALA A 78 6.42 16.08 -7.08
C ALA A 78 7.22 15.63 -5.85
N TYR A 79 7.04 14.39 -5.37
CA TYR A 79 7.78 13.88 -4.22
C TYR A 79 9.22 13.52 -4.54
N GLY A 80 9.52 13.05 -5.75
CA GLY A 80 10.90 12.90 -6.21
C GLY A 80 11.64 14.23 -6.12
N LEU A 81 11.08 15.29 -6.72
CA LEU A 81 11.70 16.61 -6.75
C LEU A 81 11.87 17.20 -5.35
N ARG A 82 10.87 17.03 -4.47
CA ARG A 82 11.00 17.48 -3.08
C ARG A 82 12.12 16.77 -2.33
N ASN A 83 12.26 15.46 -2.53
CA ASN A 83 13.35 14.71 -1.92
C ASN A 83 14.71 15.13 -2.49
N PHE A 84 14.79 15.42 -3.80
CA PHE A 84 16.03 15.91 -4.40
C PHE A 84 16.43 17.28 -3.86
N LEU A 85 15.49 18.22 -3.76
CA LEU A 85 15.73 19.54 -3.13
C LEU A 85 16.16 19.40 -1.66
N LYS A 86 15.57 18.46 -0.92
CA LYS A 86 16.00 18.17 0.45
C LYS A 86 17.41 17.59 0.49
N PHE A 87 17.74 16.67 -0.41
CA PHE A 87 19.07 16.10 -0.53
C PHE A 87 20.10 17.20 -0.83
N LEU A 88 19.84 18.10 -1.78
CA LEU A 88 20.71 19.24 -2.08
C LEU A 88 20.96 20.12 -0.86
N ALA A 89 19.95 20.28 0.01
CA ALA A 89 20.13 21.01 1.26
C ALA A 89 21.01 20.28 2.28
N GLU A 90 20.89 18.95 2.36
CA GLU A 90 21.70 18.14 3.28
C GLU A 90 23.16 18.03 2.86
N ILE A 91 23.46 18.18 1.57
CA ILE A 91 24.83 18.30 1.06
C ILE A 91 25.27 19.77 0.89
N GLU A 92 24.53 20.71 1.49
CA GLU A 92 24.87 22.14 1.57
C GLU A 92 25.00 22.87 0.21
N VAL A 93 24.44 22.31 -0.88
CA VAL A 93 24.37 22.98 -2.19
C VAL A 93 23.36 24.14 -2.17
N ILE A 94 22.30 24.01 -1.38
CA ILE A 94 21.35 25.07 -1.05
C ILE A 94 21.09 25.05 0.46
N ASP A 95 20.59 26.13 1.03
CA ASP A 95 20.18 26.12 2.43
C ASP A 95 18.82 25.45 2.63
N GLU A 96 18.54 25.09 3.89
CA GLU A 96 17.33 24.36 4.26
C GLU A 96 16.05 25.19 4.06
N GLU A 97 16.09 26.51 4.28
CA GLU A 97 14.94 27.39 4.14
C GLU A 97 14.54 27.53 2.67
N PHE A 98 15.52 27.76 1.80
CA PHE A 98 15.30 27.84 0.36
C PHE A 98 14.82 26.51 -0.22
N SER A 99 15.39 25.39 0.24
CA SER A 99 14.88 24.06 -0.12
C SER A 99 13.40 23.89 0.25
N LYS A 100 13.00 24.23 1.49
CA LYS A 100 11.59 24.16 1.94
C LYS A 100 10.69 25.06 1.10
N PHE A 101 11.15 26.27 0.77
CA PHE A 101 10.44 27.20 -0.10
C PHE A 101 10.16 26.58 -1.47
N LEU A 102 11.17 26.01 -2.14
CA LEU A 102 11.02 25.37 -3.45
C LEU A 102 10.13 24.12 -3.41
N GLN A 103 10.27 23.30 -2.37
CA GLN A 103 9.45 22.11 -2.14
C GLN A 103 7.95 22.43 -2.09
N SER A 104 7.57 23.60 -1.56
CA SER A 104 6.17 24.05 -1.47
C SER A 104 5.48 24.21 -2.83
N TYR A 105 6.25 24.41 -3.90
CA TYR A 105 5.75 24.61 -5.26
C TYR A 105 5.63 23.32 -6.08
N ALA A 106 6.40 22.29 -5.73
CA ALA A 106 6.28 20.97 -6.33
C ALA A 106 5.03 20.24 -5.81
N LYS A 107 3.83 20.69 -6.18
CA LYS A 107 2.56 20.16 -5.65
C LYS A 107 2.13 18.88 -6.36
N ALA A 108 1.81 17.86 -5.60
CA ALA A 108 1.23 16.63 -6.13
C ALA A 108 -0.29 16.76 -6.25
N LYS A 109 -0.87 16.23 -7.34
CA LYS A 109 -2.31 16.05 -7.49
C LYS A 109 -2.82 15.14 -6.38
N THR A 110 -3.81 15.61 -5.63
CA THR A 110 -4.62 14.79 -4.75
C THR A 110 -5.67 14.10 -5.60
N ASN A 111 -5.66 12.78 -5.65
CA ASN A 111 -6.80 12.04 -6.17
C ASN A 111 -7.89 12.11 -5.11
N GLY A 112 -9.10 12.54 -5.50
CA GLY A 112 -10.27 12.43 -4.63
C GLY A 112 -10.46 10.97 -4.19
N VAL A 113 -11.01 10.78 -3.00
CA VAL A 113 -11.36 9.45 -2.50
C VAL A 113 -12.53 8.96 -3.36
N ARG A 114 -12.26 8.11 -4.37
CA ARG A 114 -13.34 7.42 -5.08
C ARG A 114 -13.84 6.30 -4.17
N GLU A 115 -15.01 6.49 -3.60
CA GLU A 115 -15.70 5.44 -2.85
C GLU A 115 -16.31 4.44 -3.83
N VAL A 116 -15.55 3.38 -4.11
CA VAL A 116 -16.07 2.19 -4.78
C VAL A 116 -16.44 1.19 -3.71
N TYR A 117 -17.74 1.02 -3.50
CA TYR A 117 -18.33 -0.13 -2.80
C TYR A 117 -18.73 -1.16 -3.85
N ILE A 118 -18.47 -2.43 -3.57
CA ILE A 118 -18.93 -3.55 -4.40
C ILE A 118 -19.99 -4.33 -3.61
N LEU A 119 -20.91 -4.98 -4.30
CA LEU A 119 -21.96 -5.83 -3.73
C LEU A 119 -21.51 -7.29 -3.65
N ASP A 120 -22.24 -8.09 -2.87
CA ASP A 120 -21.97 -9.53 -2.68
C ASP A 120 -22.05 -10.26 -4.03
N ARG A 121 -23.08 -9.97 -4.83
CA ARG A 121 -23.18 -10.44 -6.23
C ARG A 121 -21.97 -10.10 -7.10
N GLU A 122 -21.31 -8.95 -6.90
CA GLU A 122 -20.11 -8.60 -7.67
C GLU A 122 -18.91 -9.47 -7.24
N VAL A 123 -18.82 -9.83 -5.96
CA VAL A 123 -17.81 -10.75 -5.43
C VAL A 123 -18.06 -12.18 -5.93
N PHE A 124 -19.31 -12.64 -5.91
CA PHE A 124 -19.73 -13.91 -6.50
C PHE A 124 -19.41 -13.98 -8.00
N GLU A 125 -19.81 -12.98 -8.79
CA GLU A 125 -19.47 -12.91 -10.22
C GLU A 125 -17.96 -12.94 -10.47
N ALA A 126 -17.17 -12.29 -9.61
CA ALA A 126 -15.71 -12.33 -9.69
C ALA A 126 -15.18 -13.72 -9.37
N TRP A 127 -15.74 -14.42 -8.38
CA TRP A 127 -15.39 -15.80 -8.06
C TRP A 127 -15.70 -16.76 -9.21
N GLU A 128 -16.90 -16.65 -9.80
CA GLU A 128 -17.32 -17.45 -10.95
C GLU A 128 -16.37 -17.32 -12.16
N HIS A 129 -15.74 -16.16 -12.33
CA HIS A 129 -14.71 -15.98 -13.33
C HIS A 129 -13.31 -16.47 -12.88
N ILE A 130 -13.00 -16.37 -11.58
CA ILE A 130 -11.68 -16.72 -11.06
C ILE A 130 -11.53 -18.23 -10.85
N LYS A 131 -12.62 -18.98 -10.61
CA LYS A 131 -12.60 -20.45 -10.52
C LYS A 131 -12.11 -21.13 -11.81
N GLU A 132 -12.24 -20.45 -12.95
CA GLU A 132 -11.73 -20.92 -14.25
C GLU A 132 -10.22 -20.69 -14.41
N ARG A 133 -9.60 -19.93 -13.50
CA ARG A 133 -8.15 -19.69 -13.48
C ARG A 133 -7.46 -20.81 -12.70
N ARG A 134 -6.13 -20.80 -12.73
CA ARG A 134 -5.30 -21.74 -11.95
C ARG A 134 -5.54 -21.67 -10.44
N GLU A 135 -5.31 -22.78 -9.75
CA GLU A 135 -5.53 -22.95 -8.31
C GLU A 135 -4.89 -21.85 -7.46
N GLU A 136 -3.69 -21.36 -7.81
CA GLU A 136 -3.05 -20.30 -7.02
C GLU A 136 -3.81 -18.98 -7.06
N ALA A 137 -4.49 -18.69 -8.17
CA ALA A 137 -5.36 -17.52 -8.29
C ALA A 137 -6.63 -17.71 -7.48
N GLN A 138 -7.21 -18.92 -7.51
CA GLN A 138 -8.38 -19.29 -6.73
C GLN A 138 -8.10 -19.16 -5.22
N LEU A 139 -7.03 -19.78 -4.74
CA LEU A 139 -6.60 -19.72 -3.34
C LEU A 139 -6.38 -18.29 -2.87
N LEU A 140 -5.66 -17.48 -3.67
CA LEU A 140 -5.39 -16.10 -3.32
C LEU A 140 -6.67 -15.26 -3.24
N PHE A 141 -7.62 -15.49 -4.15
CA PHE A 141 -8.91 -14.80 -4.12
C PHE A 141 -9.73 -15.21 -2.89
N LYS A 142 -9.82 -16.51 -2.58
CA LYS A 142 -10.48 -17.00 -1.35
C LYS A 142 -9.87 -16.39 -0.10
N LEU A 143 -8.54 -16.42 0.04
CA LEU A 143 -7.86 -15.79 1.16
C LEU A 143 -8.13 -14.29 1.27
N MET A 144 -8.22 -13.57 0.14
CA MET A 144 -8.59 -12.15 0.12
C MET A 144 -10.03 -11.91 0.61
N VAL A 145 -10.98 -12.72 0.13
CA VAL A 145 -12.40 -12.66 0.51
C VAL A 145 -12.57 -12.97 1.98
N PHE A 146 -12.03 -14.09 2.47
CA PHE A 146 -12.23 -14.53 3.84
C PHE A 146 -11.48 -13.71 4.90
N SER A 147 -10.27 -13.22 4.60
CA SER A 147 -9.48 -12.51 5.62
C SER A 147 -9.62 -10.99 5.57
N GLY A 148 -9.99 -10.45 4.41
CA GLY A 148 -9.94 -9.01 4.14
C GLY A 148 -8.57 -8.36 4.33
N VAL A 149 -7.46 -9.12 4.44
CA VAL A 149 -6.12 -8.56 4.63
C VAL A 149 -5.58 -7.93 3.34
N ARG A 150 -4.46 -7.19 3.42
CA ARG A 150 -3.88 -6.57 2.21
C ARG A 150 -3.26 -7.64 1.32
N LEU A 151 -3.45 -7.54 0.01
CA LEU A 151 -2.83 -8.43 -0.99
C LEU A 151 -1.34 -8.64 -0.77
N SER A 152 -0.58 -7.56 -0.52
CA SER A 152 0.86 -7.65 -0.28
C SER A 152 1.23 -8.49 0.95
N GLN A 153 0.35 -8.60 1.95
CA GLN A 153 0.55 -9.45 3.13
C GLN A 153 0.28 -10.91 2.79
N LEU A 154 -0.78 -11.21 2.02
CA LEU A 154 -1.06 -12.57 1.54
C LEU A 154 0.04 -13.09 0.61
N VAL A 155 0.50 -12.27 -0.33
CA VAL A 155 1.60 -12.62 -1.23
C VAL A 155 2.86 -13.02 -0.44
N ARG A 156 3.16 -12.28 0.64
CA ARG A 156 4.29 -12.60 1.53
C ARG A 156 4.04 -13.88 2.33
N MET A 157 2.86 -14.00 2.93
CA MET A 157 2.44 -15.20 3.67
C MET A 157 2.62 -16.45 2.82
N LEU A 158 2.05 -16.47 1.61
CA LEU A 158 2.16 -17.58 0.68
C LEU A 158 3.61 -17.82 0.23
N SER A 159 4.41 -16.77 0.04
CA SER A 159 5.82 -16.92 -0.38
C SER A 159 6.69 -17.57 0.70
N THR A 160 6.35 -17.38 1.98
CA THR A 160 7.07 -17.91 3.14
C THR A 160 6.21 -18.85 3.97
N PHE A 161 5.22 -19.49 3.35
CA PHE A 161 4.26 -20.32 4.07
C PHE A 161 4.97 -21.44 4.82
N ASP A 162 4.56 -21.65 6.07
CA ASP A 162 4.99 -22.70 6.97
C ASP A 162 3.75 -23.26 7.70
N PRO A 163 3.33 -24.50 7.39
CA PRO A 163 2.11 -25.06 7.96
C PRO A 163 2.18 -25.20 9.49
N THR A 164 3.37 -25.25 10.09
CA THR A 164 3.53 -25.35 11.56
C THR A 164 3.04 -24.10 12.31
N LEU A 165 2.86 -22.98 11.60
CA LEU A 165 2.39 -21.72 12.17
C LEU A 165 0.86 -21.59 12.17
N LEU A 166 0.13 -22.53 11.56
CA LEU A 166 -1.33 -22.53 11.53
C LEU A 166 -1.91 -22.72 12.94
N GLN A 167 -2.99 -22.01 13.21
CA GLN A 167 -3.73 -22.10 14.46
C GLN A 167 -5.21 -22.34 14.20
N PHE A 168 -5.82 -23.16 15.04
CA PHE A 168 -7.24 -23.53 15.01
C PHE A 168 -7.89 -23.10 16.33
N PRO A 169 -8.17 -21.80 16.51
CA PRO A 169 -8.59 -21.26 17.81
C PRO A 169 -10.02 -21.65 18.18
N VAL A 170 -10.89 -21.85 17.19
CA VAL A 170 -12.30 -22.22 17.32
C VAL A 170 -12.64 -23.18 16.17
N GLU A 171 -13.59 -24.08 16.38
CA GLU A 171 -14.09 -24.98 15.33
C GLU A 171 -14.53 -24.21 14.07
N GLY A 172 -14.29 -24.78 12.89
CA GLY A 172 -14.65 -24.19 11.60
C GLY A 172 -13.71 -23.08 11.09
N ILE A 173 -12.79 -22.57 11.92
CA ILE A 173 -11.87 -21.50 11.53
C ILE A 173 -10.40 -21.84 11.75
N ALA A 174 -9.55 -21.25 10.91
CA ALA A 174 -8.12 -21.26 11.07
C ALA A 174 -7.57 -19.83 10.95
N ARG A 175 -6.38 -19.61 11.51
CA ARG A 175 -5.65 -18.36 11.32
C ARG A 175 -4.15 -18.58 11.17
N TYR A 176 -3.51 -17.67 10.44
CA TYR A 176 -2.06 -17.66 10.24
C TYR A 176 -1.43 -16.34 10.74
N PRO A 177 -0.34 -16.38 11.53
CA PRO A 177 0.33 -15.18 12.02
C PRO A 177 1.08 -14.43 10.91
N ILE A 178 0.79 -13.14 10.73
CA ILE A 178 1.45 -12.27 9.73
C ILE A 178 2.08 -11.01 10.34
N ARG A 179 2.22 -10.97 11.67
CA ARG A 179 2.78 -9.82 12.40
C ARG A 179 4.18 -9.47 11.90
N GLU A 180 5.06 -10.47 11.81
CA GLU A 180 6.45 -10.31 11.39
C GLU A 180 6.58 -10.06 9.86
N LEU A 181 5.58 -10.45 9.08
CA LEU A 181 5.54 -10.22 7.62
C LEU A 181 5.11 -8.78 7.25
N SER A 182 4.64 -8.03 8.26
CA SER A 182 4.13 -6.68 8.07
C SER A 182 5.21 -5.62 8.21
N LYS A 183 5.40 -4.80 7.17
CA LYS A 183 6.43 -3.73 7.15
C LYS A 183 5.86 -2.37 7.60
N GLY A 184 6.60 -1.66 8.45
CA GLY A 184 6.31 -0.28 8.87
C GLY A 184 5.08 -0.15 9.77
N LYS A 185 4.38 1.00 9.70
CA LYS A 185 3.22 1.31 10.56
C LYS A 185 1.93 0.55 10.22
N LYS A 186 1.92 -0.25 9.14
CA LYS A 186 0.73 -0.96 8.64
C LYS A 186 0.85 -2.45 8.94
N ARG A 187 0.62 -2.82 10.21
CA ARG A 187 0.74 -4.21 10.68
C ARG A 187 -0.61 -4.92 10.67
N GLY A 188 -0.62 -6.14 10.11
CA GLY A 188 -1.70 -7.12 10.29
C GLY A 188 -1.23 -8.19 11.26
N PHE A 189 -2.15 -8.78 12.01
CA PHE A 189 -1.81 -9.77 13.04
C PHE A 189 -2.03 -11.18 12.52
N TRP A 190 -3.20 -11.40 11.95
CA TRP A 190 -3.69 -12.71 11.53
C TRP A 190 -4.22 -12.65 10.11
N VAL A 191 -4.17 -13.78 9.41
CA VAL A 191 -4.99 -14.06 8.24
C VAL A 191 -5.99 -15.10 8.68
N TYR A 192 -7.24 -14.67 8.87
CA TYR A 192 -8.35 -15.56 9.20
C TYR A 192 -8.87 -16.25 7.94
N MET A 193 -9.31 -17.50 8.08
CA MET A 193 -9.89 -18.31 7.00
C MET A 193 -10.77 -19.42 7.56
N PRO A 194 -11.69 -19.99 6.76
CA PRO A 194 -12.33 -21.26 7.08
C PRO A 194 -11.27 -22.37 7.24
N SER A 195 -11.48 -23.28 8.19
CA SER A 195 -10.54 -24.39 8.44
C SER A 195 -10.38 -25.32 7.24
N GLU A 196 -11.43 -25.53 6.45
CA GLU A 196 -11.39 -26.37 5.23
C GLU A 196 -10.42 -25.84 4.16
N LEU A 197 -10.27 -24.51 4.06
CA LEU A 197 -9.36 -23.85 3.12
C LEU A 197 -7.88 -24.16 3.42
N VAL A 198 -7.57 -24.62 4.63
CA VAL A 198 -6.19 -24.95 5.03
C VAL A 198 -5.59 -26.02 4.13
N THR A 199 -6.40 -26.98 3.67
CA THR A 199 -5.94 -28.09 2.82
C THR A 199 -5.39 -27.61 1.46
N GLU A 200 -5.81 -26.43 1.02
CA GLU A 200 -5.36 -25.82 -0.23
C GLU A 200 -4.10 -24.96 -0.05
N LEU A 201 -3.71 -24.64 1.18
CA LEU A 201 -2.57 -23.77 1.45
C LEU A 201 -1.27 -24.41 0.99
N LYS A 202 -0.58 -23.71 0.08
CA LYS A 202 0.74 -24.11 -0.43
C LYS A 202 1.65 -22.90 -0.58
N ARG A 203 2.97 -23.15 -0.55
CA ARG A 203 3.96 -22.11 -0.78
C ARG A 203 3.89 -21.64 -2.23
N ILE A 204 3.61 -20.36 -2.45
CA ILE A 204 3.43 -19.75 -3.78
C ILE A 204 4.30 -18.50 -3.89
N ARG A 205 5.23 -18.49 -4.85
CA ARG A 205 6.09 -17.33 -5.13
C ARG A 205 5.52 -16.52 -6.28
N ILE A 206 4.93 -15.36 -5.98
CA ILE A 206 4.27 -14.51 -6.97
C ILE A 206 4.67 -13.04 -6.81
N LYS A 207 4.79 -12.34 -7.95
CA LYS A 207 4.98 -10.89 -7.95
C LYS A 207 3.65 -10.23 -7.57
N GLU A 208 3.71 -9.16 -6.76
CA GLU A 208 2.51 -8.43 -6.32
C GLU A 208 1.66 -7.91 -7.50
N SER A 209 2.27 -7.55 -8.63
CA SER A 209 1.55 -7.10 -9.83
C SER A 209 0.72 -8.23 -10.46
N THR A 210 1.32 -9.40 -10.61
CA THR A 210 0.64 -10.59 -11.14
C THR A 210 -0.46 -11.07 -10.19
N ALA A 211 -0.18 -11.05 -8.88
CA ALA A 211 -1.15 -11.34 -7.83
C ALA A 211 -2.37 -10.41 -7.91
N TRP A 212 -2.15 -9.13 -8.22
CA TRP A 212 -3.23 -8.15 -8.37
C TRP A 212 -4.11 -8.46 -9.59
N GLU A 213 -3.52 -8.84 -10.72
CA GLU A 213 -4.25 -9.25 -11.93
C GLU A 213 -5.10 -10.50 -11.68
N TRP A 214 -4.58 -11.47 -10.91
CA TRP A 214 -5.29 -12.71 -10.61
C TRP A 214 -6.59 -12.51 -9.85
N VAL A 215 -6.63 -11.53 -8.96
CA VAL A 215 -7.80 -11.25 -8.10
C VAL A 215 -8.69 -10.13 -8.62
N THR A 216 -8.40 -9.59 -9.81
CA THR A 216 -9.13 -8.46 -10.38
C THR A 216 -10.10 -8.92 -11.47
N TYR A 217 -11.35 -8.49 -11.33
CA TYR A 217 -12.41 -8.70 -12.31
C TYR A 217 -13.42 -7.56 -12.23
N LYS A 218 -13.71 -6.88 -13.35
CA LYS A 218 -14.56 -5.68 -13.40
C LYS A 218 -14.18 -4.66 -12.31
N ARG A 219 -15.08 -4.39 -11.35
CA ARG A 219 -14.89 -3.49 -10.20
C ARG A 219 -14.27 -4.18 -8.98
N VAL A 220 -14.20 -5.51 -8.98
CA VAL A 220 -13.58 -6.32 -7.94
C VAL A 220 -12.07 -6.30 -8.13
N SER A 221 -11.38 -5.99 -7.04
CA SER A 221 -9.93 -5.87 -6.96
C SER A 221 -9.53 -6.07 -5.50
N ALA A 222 -8.24 -6.27 -5.23
CA ALA A 222 -7.76 -6.43 -3.87
C ALA A 222 -8.19 -5.30 -2.90
N ASN A 223 -8.27 -4.05 -3.37
CA ASN A 223 -8.68 -2.92 -2.54
C ASN A 223 -10.19 -2.90 -2.31
N THR A 224 -11.00 -3.27 -3.31
CA THR A 224 -12.46 -3.26 -3.19
C THR A 224 -12.96 -4.46 -2.39
N ILE A 225 -12.37 -5.65 -2.53
CA ILE A 225 -12.63 -6.82 -1.66
C ILE A 225 -12.39 -6.46 -0.20
N ARG A 226 -11.26 -5.82 0.12
CA ARG A 226 -10.95 -5.41 1.49
C ARG A 226 -11.96 -4.40 2.06
N LYS A 227 -12.50 -3.50 1.23
CA LYS A 227 -13.56 -2.57 1.66
C LYS A 227 -14.87 -3.31 1.88
N TRP A 228 -15.25 -4.15 0.91
CA TRP A 228 -16.42 -5.01 0.98
C TRP A 228 -16.41 -5.88 2.22
N HIS A 229 -15.35 -6.64 2.48
CA HIS A 229 -15.25 -7.49 3.67
C HIS A 229 -15.38 -6.69 4.97
N TYR A 230 -14.85 -5.45 5.04
CA TYR A 230 -15.05 -4.62 6.22
C TYR A 230 -16.54 -4.31 6.39
N THR A 231 -17.19 -3.80 5.33
CA THR A 231 -18.62 -3.51 5.34
C THR A 231 -19.46 -4.76 5.63
N PHE A 232 -19.07 -5.92 5.11
CA PHE A 232 -19.70 -7.21 5.36
C PHE A 232 -19.68 -7.55 6.85
N LEU A 233 -18.50 -7.52 7.49
CA LEU A 233 -18.39 -7.74 8.93
C LEU A 233 -19.28 -6.79 9.74
N ILE A 234 -19.29 -5.50 9.40
CA ILE A 234 -20.15 -4.51 10.09
C ILE A 234 -21.63 -4.86 9.95
N ARG A 235 -22.08 -5.29 8.76
CA ARG A 235 -23.47 -5.69 8.53
C ARG A 235 -23.87 -6.94 9.33
N GLN A 236 -22.92 -7.84 9.55
CA GLN A 236 -23.09 -9.02 10.41
C GLN A 236 -22.97 -8.69 11.92
N GLY A 237 -22.89 -7.41 12.29
CA GLY A 237 -22.86 -6.97 13.69
C GLY A 237 -21.49 -6.99 14.35
N VAL A 238 -20.42 -7.33 13.62
CA VAL A 238 -19.05 -7.33 14.17
C VAL A 238 -18.65 -5.91 14.56
N PRO A 239 -18.20 -5.68 15.81
CA PRO A 239 -17.75 -4.36 16.25
C PRO A 239 -16.64 -3.81 15.36
N ALA A 240 -16.71 -2.52 15.03
CA ALA A 240 -15.79 -1.88 14.09
C ALA A 240 -14.32 -2.02 14.48
N ASP A 241 -14.01 -1.98 15.77
CA ASP A 241 -12.64 -2.09 16.28
C ASP A 241 -12.09 -3.53 16.23
N ILE A 242 -12.98 -4.54 16.19
CA ILE A 242 -12.67 -5.94 15.95
C ILE A 242 -12.52 -6.20 14.44
N ALA A 243 -13.42 -5.66 13.61
CA ALA A 243 -13.28 -5.72 12.14
C ALA A 243 -11.99 -5.06 11.65
N ASP A 244 -11.61 -3.92 12.25
CA ASP A 244 -10.32 -3.27 12.02
C ASP A 244 -9.15 -4.14 12.47
N PHE A 245 -9.29 -4.89 13.57
CA PHE A 245 -8.26 -5.80 14.06
C PHE A 245 -8.07 -7.00 13.12
N ILE A 246 -9.17 -7.68 12.74
CA ILE A 246 -9.19 -8.79 11.77
C ILE A 246 -8.47 -8.38 10.47
N GLN A 247 -8.79 -7.20 9.94
CA GLN A 247 -8.17 -6.72 8.70
C GLN A 247 -6.77 -6.10 8.89
N GLY A 248 -6.28 -5.87 10.12
CA GLY A 248 -5.02 -5.14 10.33
C GLY A 248 -5.07 -3.67 9.87
N ARG A 249 -6.15 -2.97 10.21
CA ARG A 249 -6.36 -1.52 10.04
C ARG A 249 -5.92 -0.71 11.26
N ALA A 250 -6.02 -1.28 12.46
CA ALA A 250 -5.73 -0.59 13.72
C ALA A 250 -4.30 -0.04 13.80
N SER A 251 -4.16 1.21 14.30
CA SER A 251 -2.86 1.83 14.55
C SER A 251 -2.27 1.35 15.88
N GLN A 252 -0.95 1.17 15.92
CA GLN A 252 -0.25 0.52 17.04
C GLN A 252 -0.09 1.42 18.26
N ARG A 253 -0.96 1.23 19.26
CA ARG A 253 -0.70 1.50 20.70
C ARG A 253 -1.46 0.49 21.57
N VAL A 254 -1.43 -0.78 21.18
CA VAL A 254 -2.15 -1.83 21.89
C VAL A 254 -1.14 -2.59 22.75
N GLY A 255 -1.26 -2.49 24.08
CA GLY A 255 -0.48 -3.30 25.02
C GLY A 255 -0.79 -4.80 24.89
N ALA A 256 0.06 -5.67 25.44
CA ALA A 256 -0.07 -7.12 25.30
C ALA A 256 -1.43 -7.67 25.75
N THR A 257 -1.96 -7.19 26.87
CA THR A 257 -3.28 -7.58 27.39
C THR A 257 -4.42 -7.19 26.45
N HIS A 258 -4.39 -5.98 25.91
CA HIS A 258 -5.41 -5.52 24.96
C HIS A 258 -5.29 -6.24 23.60
N TYR A 259 -4.10 -6.72 23.23
CA TYR A 259 -3.93 -7.58 22.06
C TYR A 259 -4.56 -8.97 22.26
N LEU A 260 -4.31 -9.60 23.40
CA LEU A 260 -4.88 -10.92 23.72
C LEU A 260 -6.41 -10.86 23.73
N ASN A 261 -6.98 -9.87 24.39
CA ASN A 261 -8.44 -9.68 24.42
C ASN A 261 -9.01 -9.48 23.01
N LYS A 262 -8.36 -8.65 22.18
CA LYS A 262 -8.81 -8.46 20.78
C LYS A 262 -8.66 -9.71 19.93
N THR A 263 -7.69 -10.54 20.22
CA THR A 263 -7.47 -11.80 19.53
C THR A 263 -8.58 -12.80 19.84
N LEU A 264 -8.93 -12.96 21.12
CA LEU A 264 -10.06 -13.81 21.55
C LEU A 264 -11.38 -13.33 20.94
N LEU A 265 -11.70 -12.04 21.07
CA LEU A 265 -12.91 -11.47 20.49
C LEU A 265 -12.94 -11.62 18.96
N ALA A 266 -11.81 -11.47 18.28
CA ALA A 266 -11.74 -11.68 16.84
C ALA A 266 -11.97 -13.15 16.45
N ASP A 267 -11.51 -14.11 17.24
CA ASP A 267 -11.77 -15.53 17.00
C ASP A 267 -13.26 -15.85 17.13
N GLU A 268 -13.89 -15.38 18.21
CA GLU A 268 -15.33 -15.56 18.46
C GLU A 268 -16.16 -14.91 17.34
N TRP A 269 -15.95 -13.62 17.07
CA TRP A 269 -16.69 -12.90 16.03
C TRP A 269 -16.46 -13.47 14.63
N TYR A 270 -15.22 -13.89 14.31
CA TYR A 270 -14.93 -14.47 13.00
C TYR A 270 -15.61 -15.84 12.86
N SER A 271 -15.59 -16.67 13.90
CA SER A 271 -16.29 -17.97 13.88
C SER A 271 -17.80 -17.83 13.66
N ALA A 272 -18.42 -16.78 14.20
CA ALA A 272 -19.84 -16.52 14.01
C ALA A 272 -20.22 -16.07 12.59
N VAL A 273 -19.29 -15.54 11.80
CA VAL A 273 -19.59 -14.95 10.47
C VAL A 273 -18.93 -15.68 9.30
N VAL A 274 -18.09 -16.68 9.56
CA VAL A 274 -17.34 -17.38 8.52
C VAL A 274 -18.25 -18.09 7.51
N ASP A 275 -19.36 -18.67 7.97
CA ASP A 275 -20.30 -19.36 7.08
C ASP A 275 -21.13 -18.39 6.24
N GLU A 276 -21.40 -17.19 6.74
CA GLU A 276 -21.99 -16.11 5.94
C GLU A 276 -21.01 -15.62 4.85
N LEU A 277 -19.71 -15.55 5.16
CA LEU A 277 -18.68 -15.23 4.17
C LEU A 277 -18.58 -16.30 3.07
N LYS A 278 -18.76 -17.59 3.43
CA LYS A 278 -18.80 -18.69 2.45
C LYS A 278 -20.00 -18.54 1.52
N ARG A 279 -21.20 -18.31 2.08
CA ARG A 279 -22.41 -18.06 1.29
C ARG A 279 -22.25 -16.90 0.32
N ALA A 280 -21.66 -15.78 0.75
CA ALA A 280 -21.40 -14.66 -0.16
C ALA A 280 -20.44 -14.98 -1.33
N LEU A 281 -19.65 -16.05 -1.22
CA LEU A 281 -18.78 -16.54 -2.29
C LEU A 281 -19.46 -17.61 -3.15
N GLU A 282 -20.38 -18.39 -2.60
CA GLU A 282 -21.04 -19.54 -3.22
C GLU A 282 -22.41 -19.22 -3.83
N GLU A 283 -23.06 -18.17 -3.34
CA GLU A 283 -24.42 -17.79 -3.68
C GLU A 283 -24.50 -16.32 -4.13
N ALA A 284 -25.28 -16.07 -5.19
CA ALA A 284 -25.64 -14.72 -5.59
C ALA A 284 -26.87 -14.26 -4.80
N GLU A 285 -26.72 -13.90 -3.52
CA GLU A 285 -27.80 -13.21 -2.82
C GLU A 285 -27.94 -11.76 -3.35
N GLN A 286 -29.20 -11.31 -3.48
CA GLN A 286 -29.66 -10.18 -4.32
C GLN A 286 -29.12 -8.79 -3.92
#